data_AF-A0A950VL26-F1
#
_entry.id   AF-A0A950VL26-F1
#
_cell.length_a   1.000
_cell.length_b   1.000
_cell.length_c   1.000
_cell.angle_alpha   90.00
_cell.angle_beta   90.00
_cell.angle_gamma   90.00
#
_symmetry.space_group_name_H-M   'P 1'
#
loop_
_entity.id
_entity.type
_entity.pdbx_description
1 polymer ?
#
loop_
_entity_poly.entity_id
_entity_poly.type
_entity_poly.pdbx_seq_one_letter_code
_entity_poly.pdbx_strand_id
1 'polypeptide(L)'
;MTQPLEPLRLEFDADELVVIAQRLGVSARLDVPDTDSLPAARVAAVERNLVERGVLGPDTNGTMRVDTAVGAVLGTCAFPSFSIVVTRTGLHGSSTWSIHYLAHMAVERRSLADERTVFTGLASVGQVVDRLGTALRVGDQPRPAGELIGMQRSTVEAVRVAAVRGERRQAVELLTGAGVPAESARVLAQALGEADEISHLVALRHEVAGQHATPVRGVTLVRGRTGFWGFVQPAADSDESYGAPLSGVEVRALLTAIVALGLPD
;
A
#
# COMPACT_ATOMS: atom_id res chain seq x y z
N MET A 1 9.82 -32.95 5.87
CA MET A 1 8.99 -31.89 5.25
C MET A 1 8.34 -31.14 6.39
N THR A 2 8.85 -29.96 6.74
CA THR A 2 8.25 -29.07 7.74
C THR A 2 7.04 -28.39 7.11
N GLN A 3 5.88 -28.43 7.76
CA GLN A 3 4.73 -27.64 7.34
C GLN A 3 5.15 -26.16 7.29
N PRO A 4 4.77 -25.41 6.23
CA PRO A 4 5.03 -23.98 6.21
C PRO A 4 4.32 -23.35 7.41
N LEU A 5 5.08 -22.62 8.22
CA LEU A 5 4.51 -21.85 9.33
C LEU A 5 3.53 -20.85 8.74
N GLU A 6 2.28 -20.87 9.22
CA GLU A 6 1.31 -19.85 8.85
C GLU A 6 1.82 -18.48 9.28
N PRO A 7 1.67 -17.44 8.44
CA PRO A 7 2.08 -16.10 8.80
C PRO A 7 1.31 -15.63 10.03
N LEU A 8 2.02 -15.04 11.00
CA LEU A 8 1.41 -14.45 12.17
C LEU A 8 0.40 -13.37 11.71
N ARG A 9 -0.88 -13.59 12.01
CA ARG A 9 -1.97 -12.67 11.72
C ARG A 9 -2.58 -12.18 13.02
N LEU A 10 -2.52 -10.87 13.22
CA LEU A 10 -3.08 -10.18 14.38
C LEU A 10 -4.24 -9.31 13.91
N GLU A 11 -5.27 -9.19 14.73
CA GLU A 11 -6.45 -8.40 14.44
C GLU A 11 -6.89 -7.69 15.70
N PHE A 12 -7.05 -6.38 15.62
CA PHE A 12 -7.36 -5.53 16.75
C PHE A 12 -8.43 -4.51 16.39
N ASP A 13 -9.31 -4.20 17.33
CA ASP A 13 -10.14 -3.00 17.25
C ASP A 13 -9.34 -1.74 17.66
N ALA A 14 -9.98 -0.58 17.56
CA ALA A 14 -9.33 0.70 17.89
C ALA A 14 -8.90 0.77 19.36
N ASP A 15 -9.74 0.30 20.29
CA ASP A 15 -9.46 0.38 21.73
C ASP A 15 -8.29 -0.54 22.13
N GLU A 16 -8.24 -1.74 21.54
CA GLU A 16 -7.14 -2.68 21.68
C GLU A 16 -5.83 -2.05 21.21
N LEU A 17 -5.84 -1.39 20.05
CA LEU A 17 -4.65 -0.71 19.54
C LEU A 17 -4.21 0.46 20.42
N VAL A 18 -5.14 1.24 21.00
CA VAL A 18 -4.79 2.29 21.97
C VAL A 18 -4.04 1.70 23.16
N VAL A 19 -4.59 0.66 23.79
CA VAL A 19 -3.98 0.03 24.97
C VAL A 19 -2.62 -0.57 24.63
N ILE A 20 -2.51 -1.28 23.51
CA ILE A 20 -1.23 -1.87 23.08
C ILE A 20 -0.20 -0.78 22.77
N ALA A 21 -0.61 0.29 22.08
CA ALA A 21 0.29 1.39 21.73
C ALA A 21 0.80 2.13 22.98
N GLN A 22 -0.03 2.30 24.01
CA GLN A 22 0.39 2.83 25.31
C GLN A 22 1.42 1.92 25.99
N ARG A 23 1.22 0.60 25.95
CA ARG A 23 2.16 -0.38 26.53
C ARG A 23 3.48 -0.46 25.77
N LEU A 24 3.49 -0.20 24.47
CA LEU A 24 4.70 -0.12 23.64
C LEU A 24 5.36 1.27 23.67
N GLY A 25 4.68 2.31 24.15
CA GLY A 25 5.17 3.69 24.08
C GLY A 25 5.14 4.29 22.66
N VAL A 26 4.17 3.88 21.83
CA VAL A 26 4.09 4.22 20.38
C VAL A 26 2.76 4.86 19.96
N SER A 27 2.02 5.46 20.90
CA SER A 27 0.65 5.97 20.71
C SER A 27 0.42 6.79 19.43
N ALA A 28 1.39 7.60 19.00
CA ALA A 28 1.25 8.44 17.80
C ALA A 28 1.54 7.74 16.45
N ARG A 29 1.92 6.45 16.41
CA ARG A 29 2.58 5.84 15.24
C ARG A 29 1.86 4.69 14.56
N LEU A 30 0.72 4.26 15.10
CA LEU A 30 -0.11 3.20 14.51
C LEU A 30 -1.37 3.76 13.82
N ASP A 31 -1.38 5.06 13.50
CA ASP A 31 -2.54 5.87 13.10
C ASP A 31 -3.78 5.57 13.94
N VAL A 32 -3.56 5.34 15.23
CA VAL A 32 -4.64 5.25 16.21
C VAL A 32 -5.05 6.69 16.48
N PRO A 33 -6.36 7.03 16.40
CA PRO A 33 -6.80 8.36 16.75
C PRO A 33 -6.28 8.71 18.14
N ASP A 34 -5.91 9.98 18.33
CA ASP A 34 -5.50 10.50 19.63
C ASP A 34 -6.73 10.51 20.53
N THR A 35 -7.06 9.34 21.07
CA THR A 35 -8.17 9.18 21.99
C THR A 35 -7.62 9.62 23.33
N ASP A 36 -7.87 10.87 23.68
CA ASP A 36 -7.83 11.34 25.06
C ASP A 36 -8.39 10.23 25.96
N SER A 37 -7.47 9.62 26.72
CA SER A 37 -7.57 8.37 27.49
C SER A 37 -8.93 7.67 27.54
N LEU A 38 -9.01 6.46 26.97
CA LEU A 38 -10.09 5.51 27.26
C LEU A 38 -10.39 5.47 28.77
N PRO A 39 -11.67 5.43 29.19
CA PRO A 39 -12.01 5.33 30.61
C PRO A 39 -11.32 4.13 31.27
N ALA A 40 -10.85 4.27 32.51
CA ALA A 40 -10.09 3.22 33.19
C ALA A 40 -10.81 1.86 33.21
N ALA A 41 -12.14 1.85 33.35
CA ALA A 41 -12.95 0.63 33.29
C ALA A 41 -12.92 -0.03 31.90
N ARG A 42 -12.86 0.76 30.83
CA ARG A 42 -12.72 0.28 29.45
C ARG A 42 -11.34 -0.29 29.21
N VAL A 43 -10.28 0.41 29.65
CA VAL A 43 -8.90 -0.09 29.61
C VAL A 43 -8.79 -1.45 30.30
N ALA A 44 -9.31 -1.58 31.53
CA ALA A 44 -9.26 -2.83 32.27
C ALA A 44 -10.06 -3.98 31.59
N ALA A 45 -11.14 -3.66 30.87
CA ALA A 45 -11.87 -4.65 30.08
C ALA A 45 -11.06 -5.12 28.86
N VAL A 46 -10.46 -4.19 28.13
CA VAL A 46 -9.59 -4.45 26.97
C VAL A 46 -8.36 -5.25 27.39
N GLU A 47 -7.69 -4.87 28.47
CA GLU A 47 -6.51 -5.60 28.97
C GLU A 47 -6.82 -7.04 29.33
N ARG A 48 -7.95 -7.31 30.00
CA ARG A 48 -8.38 -8.69 30.28
C ARG A 48 -8.55 -9.50 29.00
N ASN A 49 -9.19 -8.92 27.98
CA ASN A 49 -9.35 -9.59 26.68
C ASN A 49 -8.00 -9.87 26.01
N LEU A 50 -7.09 -8.90 26.00
CA LEU A 50 -5.76 -9.05 25.44
C LEU A 50 -4.90 -10.08 26.19
N VAL A 51 -5.06 -10.19 27.51
CA VAL A 51 -4.42 -11.24 28.32
C VAL A 51 -4.97 -12.62 27.98
N GLU A 52 -6.30 -12.77 27.88
CA GLU A 52 -6.94 -14.03 27.49
C GLU A 52 -6.49 -14.51 26.10
N ARG A 53 -6.20 -13.57 25.20
CA ARG A 53 -5.68 -13.83 23.85
C ARG A 53 -4.16 -14.03 23.79
N GLY A 54 -3.45 -13.92 24.91
CA GLY A 54 -1.99 -14.03 24.97
C GLY A 54 -1.23 -12.87 24.32
N VAL A 55 -1.90 -11.75 24.05
CA VAL A 55 -1.31 -10.54 23.45
C VAL A 55 -0.56 -9.73 24.51
N LEU A 56 -1.09 -9.71 25.74
CA LEU A 56 -0.44 -9.15 26.92
C LEU A 56 -0.13 -10.27 27.92
N GLY A 57 0.99 -10.14 28.62
CA GLY A 57 1.37 -11.07 29.69
C GLY A 57 2.18 -10.37 30.78
N PRO A 58 2.21 -10.92 32.00
CA PRO A 58 3.04 -10.39 33.06
C PRO A 58 4.53 -10.58 32.73
N ASP A 59 5.26 -9.53 33.03
CA ASP A 59 6.70 -9.41 33.02
C ASP A 59 7.31 -10.07 34.29
N THR A 60 8.64 -10.19 34.38
CA THR A 60 9.31 -10.77 35.57
C THR A 60 9.08 -9.98 36.87
N ASN A 61 8.66 -8.71 36.76
CA ASN A 61 8.30 -7.83 37.86
C ASN A 61 6.78 -7.68 38.04
N GLY A 62 5.98 -8.48 37.33
CA GLY A 62 4.51 -8.44 37.38
C GLY A 62 3.86 -7.27 36.61
N THR A 63 4.64 -6.51 35.84
CA THR A 63 4.08 -5.46 34.96
C THR A 63 3.44 -6.11 33.73
N MET A 64 2.42 -5.51 33.12
CA MET A 64 1.89 -6.04 31.86
C MET A 64 2.77 -5.62 30.68
N ARG A 65 3.31 -6.59 29.93
CA ARG A 65 4.05 -6.37 28.68
C ARG A 65 3.30 -6.96 27.49
N VAL A 66 3.56 -6.41 26.31
CA VAL A 66 3.12 -7.00 25.05
C VAL A 66 3.97 -8.24 24.75
N ASP A 67 3.34 -9.28 24.22
CA ASP A 67 4.06 -10.45 23.70
C ASP A 67 5.15 -10.04 22.71
N THR A 68 6.27 -10.77 22.68
CA THR A 68 7.44 -10.38 21.88
C THR A 68 7.15 -10.45 20.38
N ALA A 69 6.41 -11.45 19.91
CA ALA A 69 6.08 -11.58 18.50
C ALA A 69 5.06 -10.52 18.07
N VAL A 70 4.06 -10.24 18.92
CA VAL A 70 3.13 -9.12 18.72
C VAL A 70 3.87 -7.79 18.66
N GLY A 71 4.76 -7.55 19.64
CA GLY A 71 5.56 -6.33 19.73
C GLY A 71 6.46 -6.12 18.51
N ALA A 72 7.02 -7.19 17.95
CA ALA A 72 7.82 -7.12 16.72
C ALA A 72 6.98 -6.72 15.49
N VAL A 73 5.78 -7.28 15.34
CA VAL A 73 4.86 -6.93 14.24
C VAL A 73 4.40 -5.48 14.34
N LEU A 74 3.92 -5.07 15.51
CA LEU A 74 3.43 -3.70 15.71
C LEU A 74 4.57 -2.68 15.72
N GLY A 75 5.73 -3.04 16.26
CA GLY A 75 6.95 -2.22 16.21
C GLY A 75 7.42 -1.97 14.78
N THR A 76 7.32 -2.97 13.89
CA THR A 76 7.62 -2.81 12.45
C THR A 76 6.69 -1.78 11.80
N CYS A 77 5.41 -1.74 12.17
CA CYS A 77 4.47 -0.74 11.67
C CYS A 77 4.68 0.65 12.29
N ALA A 78 5.07 0.72 13.57
CA ALA A 78 5.29 1.98 14.28
C ALA A 78 6.62 2.66 13.92
N PHE A 79 7.63 1.90 13.52
CA PHE A 79 8.98 2.39 13.20
C PHE A 79 9.53 1.76 11.91
N PRO A 80 8.81 1.85 10.77
CA PRO A 80 9.31 1.28 9.53
C PRO A 80 10.57 2.02 9.08
N SER A 81 11.52 1.31 8.48
CA SER A 81 12.59 1.89 7.66
C SER A 81 12.12 2.18 6.24
N PHE A 82 11.13 1.42 5.78
CA PHE A 82 10.54 1.55 4.45
C PHE A 82 9.05 1.18 4.48
N SER A 83 8.23 1.88 3.71
CA SER A 83 6.81 1.56 3.55
C SER A 83 6.42 1.54 2.08
N ILE A 84 5.50 0.65 1.72
CA ILE A 84 4.74 0.74 0.48
C ILE A 84 3.30 1.03 0.87
N VAL A 85 2.77 2.17 0.45
CA VAL A 85 1.36 2.52 0.62
C VAL A 85 0.65 2.27 -0.70
N VAL A 86 -0.46 1.53 -0.66
CA VAL A 86 -1.26 1.17 -1.82
C VAL A 86 -2.67 1.70 -1.63
N THR A 87 -3.08 2.59 -2.52
CA THR A 87 -4.47 3.08 -2.61
C THR A 87 -5.09 2.55 -3.89
N ARG A 88 -6.26 1.94 -3.79
CA ARG A 88 -7.02 1.40 -4.91
C ARG A 88 -8.36 2.11 -4.98
N THR A 89 -8.67 2.66 -6.13
CA THR A 89 -9.95 3.32 -6.41
C THR A 89 -10.63 2.57 -7.54
N GLY A 90 -11.85 2.08 -7.30
CA GLY A 90 -12.66 1.41 -8.31
C GLY A 90 -14.14 1.72 -8.12
N LEU A 91 -15.00 0.97 -8.84
CA LEU A 91 -16.46 1.18 -8.83
C LEU A 91 -17.10 1.04 -7.43
N HIS A 92 -16.48 0.25 -6.55
CA HIS A 92 -17.01 -0.04 -5.20
C HIS A 92 -16.41 0.85 -4.10
N GLY A 93 -15.66 1.89 -4.47
CA GLY A 93 -15.05 2.82 -3.54
C GLY A 93 -13.52 2.80 -3.56
N SER A 94 -12.94 3.41 -2.54
CA SER A 94 -11.49 3.47 -2.34
C SER A 94 -11.07 2.62 -1.15
N SER A 95 -9.91 1.98 -1.25
CA SER A 95 -9.29 1.23 -0.16
C SER A 95 -7.81 1.56 -0.10
N THR A 96 -7.28 1.71 1.11
CA THR A 96 -5.86 1.94 1.36
C THR A 96 -5.32 0.88 2.30
N TRP A 97 -4.12 0.41 2.00
CA TRP A 97 -3.37 -0.49 2.86
C TRP A 97 -1.88 -0.28 2.68
N SER A 98 -1.09 -0.81 3.59
CA SER A 98 0.35 -0.58 3.60
C SER A 98 1.13 -1.85 3.90
N ILE A 99 2.38 -1.87 3.44
CA ILE A 99 3.39 -2.84 3.85
C ILE A 99 4.53 -2.06 4.48
N HIS A 100 4.86 -2.39 5.71
CA HIS A 100 5.91 -1.79 6.50
C HIS A 100 7.08 -2.75 6.61
N TYR A 101 8.29 -2.24 6.42
CA TYR A 101 9.53 -3.00 6.57
C TYR A 101 10.35 -2.45 7.72
N LEU A 102 10.91 -3.37 8.50
CA LEU A 102 11.93 -3.07 9.50
C LEU A 102 12.91 -4.24 9.53
N ALA A 103 14.17 -3.95 9.16
CA ALA A 103 15.23 -4.96 9.00
C ALA A 103 14.77 -6.12 8.10
N HIS A 104 14.58 -7.32 8.66
CA HIS A 104 14.20 -8.54 7.92
C HIS A 104 12.71 -8.89 8.02
N MET A 105 11.89 -8.02 8.62
CA MET A 105 10.46 -8.24 8.78
C MET A 105 9.66 -7.31 7.87
N ALA A 106 8.68 -7.87 7.18
CA ALA A 106 7.65 -7.12 6.48
C ALA A 106 6.29 -7.38 7.15
N VAL A 107 5.50 -6.33 7.35
CA VAL A 107 4.16 -6.41 7.93
C VAL A 107 3.19 -5.70 7.02
N GLU A 108 2.20 -6.45 6.54
CA GLU A 108 1.03 -5.90 5.87
C GLU A 108 0.04 -5.39 6.92
N ARG A 109 -0.41 -4.14 6.76
CA ARG A 109 -1.45 -3.51 7.57
C ARG A 109 -2.66 -3.18 6.69
N ARG A 110 -3.84 -3.62 7.12
CA ARG A 110 -5.12 -3.37 6.44
C ARG A 110 -6.20 -2.99 7.44
N SER A 111 -6.96 -1.95 7.13
CA SER A 111 -8.21 -1.65 7.83
C SER A 111 -9.35 -2.44 7.19
N LEU A 112 -10.23 -3.00 8.01
CA LEU A 112 -11.44 -3.69 7.61
C LEU A 112 -12.63 -2.71 7.62
N ALA A 113 -13.75 -3.14 7.05
CA ALA A 113 -14.96 -2.32 6.96
C ALA A 113 -15.61 -2.04 8.32
N ASP A 114 -15.29 -2.83 9.35
CA ASP A 114 -15.78 -2.68 10.72
C ASP A 114 -14.76 -2.02 11.64
N GLU A 115 -13.89 -1.18 11.08
CA GLU A 115 -12.87 -0.38 11.79
C GLU A 115 -11.78 -1.21 12.48
N ARG A 116 -11.81 -2.55 12.39
CA ARG A 116 -10.72 -3.39 12.85
C ARG A 116 -9.51 -3.28 11.94
N THR A 117 -8.33 -3.39 12.52
CA THR A 117 -7.07 -3.40 11.78
C THR A 117 -6.41 -4.76 11.88
N VAL A 118 -6.01 -5.29 10.72
CA VAL A 118 -5.30 -6.55 10.59
C VAL A 118 -3.84 -6.29 10.27
N PHE A 119 -2.97 -7.00 10.97
CA PHE A 119 -1.52 -7.02 10.77
C PHE A 119 -1.12 -8.44 10.37
N THR A 120 -0.42 -8.58 9.25
CA THR A 120 0.04 -9.90 8.77
C THR A 120 1.55 -9.84 8.56
N GLY A 121 2.29 -10.64 9.32
CA GLY A 121 3.72 -10.83 9.12
C GLY A 121 3.98 -11.57 7.80
N LEU A 122 4.92 -11.05 7.01
CA LEU A 122 5.33 -11.63 5.72
C LEU A 122 6.79 -12.06 5.83
N ALA A 123 7.04 -13.33 5.56
CA ALA A 123 8.32 -14.00 5.79
C ALA A 123 9.34 -13.81 4.66
N SER A 124 8.93 -13.28 3.50
CA SER A 124 9.84 -13.08 2.37
C SER A 124 9.36 -11.98 1.42
N VAL A 125 10.31 -11.47 0.62
CA VAL A 125 10.06 -10.58 -0.52
C VAL A 125 9.06 -11.20 -1.50
N GLY A 126 9.18 -12.50 -1.78
CA GLY A 126 8.27 -13.21 -2.66
C GLY A 126 6.82 -13.13 -2.17
N GLN A 127 6.59 -13.35 -0.88
CA GLN A 127 5.27 -13.21 -0.28
C GLN A 127 4.73 -11.77 -0.38
N VAL A 128 5.58 -10.77 -0.23
CA VAL A 128 5.15 -9.36 -0.41
C VAL A 128 4.74 -9.10 -1.85
N VAL A 129 5.55 -9.52 -2.83
CA VAL A 129 5.22 -9.37 -4.26
C VAL A 129 3.92 -10.11 -4.61
N ASP A 130 3.72 -11.32 -4.08
CA ASP A 130 2.49 -12.09 -4.28
C ASP A 130 1.27 -11.41 -3.65
N ARG A 131 1.42 -10.86 -2.44
CA ARG A 131 0.36 -10.09 -1.77
C ARG A 131 -0.03 -8.85 -2.57
N LEU A 132 0.96 -8.07 -3.03
CA LEU A 132 0.74 -6.91 -3.89
C LEU A 132 0.08 -7.32 -5.22
N GLY A 133 0.60 -8.35 -5.88
CA GLY A 133 0.06 -8.85 -7.15
C GLY A 133 -1.38 -9.34 -7.03
N THR A 134 -1.71 -10.03 -5.94
CA THR A 134 -3.08 -10.48 -5.63
C THR A 134 -4.00 -9.30 -5.38
N ALA A 135 -3.58 -8.35 -4.54
CA ALA A 135 -4.37 -7.16 -4.22
C ALA A 135 -4.66 -6.32 -5.48
N LEU A 136 -3.68 -6.16 -6.36
CA LEU A 136 -3.77 -5.40 -7.60
C LEU A 136 -4.37 -6.21 -8.78
N ARG A 137 -4.75 -7.46 -8.55
CA ARG A 137 -5.32 -8.38 -9.56
C ARG A 137 -4.45 -8.48 -10.81
N VAL A 138 -3.14 -8.59 -10.64
CA VAL A 138 -2.16 -8.57 -11.74
C VAL A 138 -2.41 -9.70 -12.73
N GLY A 139 -2.58 -10.94 -12.26
CA GLY A 139 -2.90 -12.10 -13.11
C GLY A 139 -2.01 -12.26 -14.34
N ASP A 140 -2.51 -13.00 -15.33
CA ASP A 140 -1.86 -13.19 -16.64
C ASP A 140 -2.46 -12.26 -17.70
N GLN A 141 -2.54 -10.96 -17.38
CA GLN A 141 -3.10 -9.98 -18.31
C GLN A 141 -2.13 -9.73 -19.49
N PRO A 142 -2.64 -9.67 -20.73
CA PRO A 142 -1.81 -9.34 -21.88
C PRO A 142 -1.31 -7.90 -21.81
N ARG A 143 -0.22 -7.60 -22.51
CA ARG A 143 0.25 -6.22 -22.69
C ARG A 143 -0.69 -5.50 -23.67
N PRO A 144 -1.30 -4.35 -23.30
CA PRO A 144 -2.09 -3.57 -24.24
C PRO A 144 -1.26 -3.07 -25.44
N ALA A 145 -1.93 -2.77 -26.55
CA ALA A 145 -1.29 -2.10 -27.67
C ALA A 145 -0.88 -0.66 -27.27
N GLY A 146 0.32 -0.25 -27.69
CA GLY A 146 0.83 1.09 -27.45
C GLY A 146 2.32 1.10 -27.13
N GLU A 147 2.84 2.31 -26.97
CA GLU A 147 4.26 2.57 -26.77
C GLU A 147 4.53 3.25 -25.41
N LEU A 148 5.80 3.30 -25.03
CA LEU A 148 6.26 4.11 -23.90
C LEU A 148 6.03 5.60 -24.21
N ILE A 149 5.48 6.33 -23.25
CA ILE A 149 5.15 7.75 -23.38
C ILE A 149 5.74 8.52 -22.21
N GLY A 150 6.45 9.61 -22.51
CA GLY A 150 6.78 10.64 -21.51
C GLY A 150 5.72 11.73 -21.54
N MET A 151 5.23 12.14 -20.38
CA MET A 151 4.22 13.20 -20.29
C MET A 151 4.35 14.00 -18.99
N GLN A 152 3.91 15.26 -19.04
CA GLN A 152 3.74 16.04 -17.83
C GLN A 152 2.58 15.51 -16.98
N ARG A 153 2.71 15.57 -15.65
CA ARG A 153 1.69 15.12 -14.71
C ARG A 153 0.37 15.87 -14.90
N SER A 154 0.45 17.17 -15.19
CA SER A 154 -0.71 18.01 -15.51
C SER A 154 -1.50 17.48 -16.71
N THR A 155 -0.81 16.99 -17.75
CA THR A 155 -1.43 16.34 -18.91
C THR A 155 -2.12 15.04 -18.52
N VAL A 156 -1.48 14.18 -17.73
CA VAL A 156 -2.08 12.91 -17.27
C VAL A 156 -3.38 13.17 -16.51
N GLU A 157 -3.37 14.15 -15.61
CA GLU A 157 -4.56 14.55 -14.84
C GLU A 157 -5.68 15.08 -15.73
N ALA A 158 -5.36 15.98 -16.67
CA ALA A 158 -6.34 16.53 -17.61
C ALA A 158 -6.98 15.45 -18.49
N VAL A 159 -6.17 14.51 -18.99
CA VAL A 159 -6.64 13.37 -19.78
C VAL A 159 -7.54 12.47 -18.94
N ARG A 160 -7.19 12.21 -17.67
CA ARG A 160 -8.02 11.41 -16.75
C ARG A 160 -9.38 12.06 -16.55
N VAL A 161 -9.41 13.36 -16.27
CA VAL A 161 -10.67 14.11 -16.08
C VAL A 161 -11.56 14.03 -17.32
N ALA A 162 -11.02 14.26 -18.51
CA ALA A 162 -11.77 14.15 -19.77
C ALA A 162 -12.27 12.71 -20.00
N ALA A 163 -11.43 11.70 -19.78
CA ALA A 163 -11.79 10.30 -19.98
C ALA A 163 -12.92 9.85 -19.03
N VAL A 164 -12.86 10.23 -17.76
CA VAL A 164 -13.91 9.91 -16.75
C VAL A 164 -15.24 10.60 -17.08
N ARG A 165 -15.21 11.78 -17.69
CA ARG A 165 -16.42 12.49 -18.17
C ARG A 165 -17.00 11.90 -19.47
N GLY A 166 -16.37 10.88 -20.05
CA GLY A 166 -16.76 10.34 -21.35
C GLY A 166 -16.36 11.22 -22.54
N GLU A 167 -15.54 12.25 -22.31
CA GLU A 167 -15.04 13.20 -23.33
C GLU A 167 -13.86 12.58 -24.10
N ARG A 168 -14.06 11.37 -24.65
CA ARG A 168 -12.99 10.55 -25.24
C ARG A 168 -12.21 11.26 -26.34
N ARG A 169 -12.88 12.07 -27.17
CA ARG A 169 -12.24 12.85 -28.23
C ARG A 169 -11.25 13.86 -27.66
N GLN A 170 -11.66 14.61 -26.63
CA GLN A 170 -10.80 15.59 -25.96
C GLN A 170 -9.61 14.90 -25.27
N ALA A 171 -9.83 13.76 -24.63
CA ALA A 171 -8.74 12.98 -24.02
C ALA A 171 -7.68 12.55 -25.07
N VAL A 172 -8.12 12.11 -26.26
CA VAL A 172 -7.20 11.78 -27.36
C VAL A 172 -6.48 13.02 -27.88
N GLU A 173 -7.18 14.13 -28.08
CA GLU A 173 -6.60 15.40 -28.54
C GLU A 173 -5.50 15.89 -27.57
N LEU A 174 -5.77 15.85 -26.25
CA LEU A 174 -4.79 16.17 -25.21
C LEU A 174 -3.54 15.28 -25.28
N LEU A 175 -3.73 13.95 -25.40
CA LEU A 175 -2.62 13.00 -25.51
C LEU A 175 -1.77 13.24 -26.76
N THR A 176 -2.41 13.40 -27.92
CA THR A 176 -1.71 13.67 -29.18
C THR A 176 -0.99 15.01 -29.19
N GLY A 177 -1.59 16.05 -28.60
CA GLY A 177 -0.96 17.35 -28.41
C GLY A 177 0.28 17.31 -27.51
N ALA A 178 0.34 16.33 -26.60
CA ALA A 178 1.51 16.04 -25.77
C ALA A 178 2.54 15.11 -26.46
N GLY A 179 2.37 14.82 -27.75
CA GLY A 179 3.32 14.01 -28.52
C GLY A 179 3.09 12.49 -28.45
N VAL A 180 1.99 12.02 -27.84
CA VAL A 180 1.66 10.59 -27.81
C VAL A 180 1.16 10.15 -29.20
N PRO A 181 1.69 9.03 -29.77
CA PRO A 181 1.20 8.50 -31.04
C PRO A 181 -0.32 8.26 -31.02
N ALA A 182 -1.01 8.61 -32.11
CA ALA A 182 -2.47 8.62 -32.16
C ALA A 182 -3.12 7.27 -31.83
N GLU A 183 -2.46 6.15 -32.11
CA GLU A 183 -2.93 4.82 -31.69
C GLU A 183 -2.82 4.62 -30.17
N SER A 184 -1.63 4.83 -29.60
CA SER A 184 -1.41 4.81 -28.14
C SER A 184 -2.36 5.76 -27.41
N ALA A 185 -2.59 6.96 -27.95
CA ALA A 185 -3.51 7.94 -27.39
C ALA A 185 -4.95 7.40 -27.33
N ARG A 186 -5.43 6.76 -28.40
CA ARG A 186 -6.78 6.16 -28.44
C ARG A 186 -6.93 5.01 -27.45
N VAL A 187 -5.92 4.14 -27.33
CA VAL A 187 -5.95 3.00 -26.41
C VAL A 187 -5.87 3.46 -24.96
N LEU A 188 -4.99 4.42 -24.65
CA LEU A 188 -4.86 4.95 -23.30
C LEU A 188 -6.09 5.75 -22.87
N ALA A 189 -6.63 6.63 -23.73
CA ALA A 189 -7.86 7.37 -23.43
C ALA A 189 -9.03 6.41 -23.15
N GLN A 190 -9.12 5.30 -23.89
CA GLN A 190 -10.09 4.25 -23.60
C GLN A 190 -9.84 3.59 -22.25
N ALA A 191 -8.61 3.16 -21.98
CA ALA A 191 -8.26 2.48 -20.73
C ALA A 191 -8.54 3.36 -19.51
N LEU A 192 -8.32 4.68 -19.60
CA LEU A 192 -8.64 5.63 -18.54
C LEU A 192 -10.15 5.85 -18.34
N GLY A 193 -10.93 5.87 -19.42
CA GLY A 193 -12.39 6.05 -19.35
C GLY A 193 -13.15 4.78 -18.95
N GLU A 194 -12.58 3.62 -19.25
CA GLU A 194 -13.15 2.29 -18.98
C GLU A 194 -12.38 1.54 -17.86
N ALA A 195 -11.61 2.27 -17.05
CA ALA A 195 -10.81 1.65 -15.99
C ALA A 195 -11.71 0.95 -14.97
N ASP A 196 -11.48 -0.34 -14.73
CA ASP A 196 -12.14 -1.05 -13.65
C ASP A 196 -11.58 -0.59 -12.28
N GLU A 197 -10.30 -0.26 -12.27
CA GLU A 197 -9.54 0.10 -11.07
C GLU A 197 -8.32 0.95 -11.42
N ILE A 198 -8.08 1.99 -10.62
CA ILE A 198 -6.85 2.77 -10.61
C ILE A 198 -6.17 2.53 -9.27
N SER A 199 -4.93 2.06 -9.30
CA SER A 199 -4.13 1.81 -8.11
C SER A 199 -2.94 2.75 -8.08
N HIS A 200 -2.70 3.37 -6.93
CA HIS A 200 -1.51 4.17 -6.65
C HIS A 200 -0.67 3.44 -5.62
N LEU A 201 0.61 3.23 -5.95
CA LEU A 201 1.62 2.71 -5.07
C LEU A 201 2.64 3.81 -4.80
N VAL A 202 2.91 4.07 -3.53
CA VAL A 202 3.96 5.01 -3.12
C VAL A 202 4.92 4.26 -2.21
N ALA A 203 6.17 4.17 -2.64
CA ALA A 203 7.27 3.68 -1.83
C ALA A 203 7.87 4.86 -1.05
N LEU A 204 8.03 4.68 0.25
CA LEU A 204 8.50 5.68 1.19
C LEU A 204 9.72 5.15 1.94
N ARG A 205 10.76 5.97 2.06
CA ARG A 205 11.92 5.72 2.94
C ARG A 205 11.79 6.58 4.19
N HIS A 206 12.13 6.00 5.34
CA HIS A 206 12.06 6.70 6.62
C HIS A 206 13.46 6.97 7.17
N GLU A 207 13.80 8.24 7.40
CA GLU A 207 15.17 8.65 7.72
C GLU A 207 15.45 8.74 9.24
N VAL A 208 14.43 8.95 10.06
CA VAL A 208 14.56 9.04 11.53
C VAL A 208 13.32 8.45 12.19
N ALA A 209 13.46 7.27 12.80
CA ALA A 209 12.42 6.62 13.60
C ALA A 209 11.00 6.76 13.00
N GLY A 210 10.80 6.67 11.70
CA GLY A 210 9.47 6.82 11.08
C GLY A 210 8.80 8.20 11.16
N GLN A 211 9.49 9.28 11.57
CA GLN A 211 8.90 10.63 11.66
C GLN A 211 8.93 11.42 10.34
N HIS A 212 9.90 11.14 9.49
CA HIS A 212 10.03 11.74 8.16
C HIS A 212 10.05 10.64 7.12
N ALA A 213 9.09 10.68 6.20
CA ALA A 213 8.95 9.75 5.11
C ALA A 213 9.17 10.48 3.78
N THR A 214 10.17 10.05 3.02
CA THR A 214 10.51 10.63 1.73
C THR A 214 10.04 9.68 0.62
N PRO A 215 9.20 10.14 -0.33
CA PRO A 215 8.80 9.30 -1.45
C PRO A 215 10.01 8.97 -2.33
N VAL A 216 10.28 7.68 -2.52
CA VAL A 216 11.36 7.19 -3.38
C VAL A 216 10.87 6.75 -4.74
N ARG A 217 9.60 6.35 -4.85
CA ARG A 217 8.98 5.96 -6.11
C ARG A 217 7.46 6.03 -6.03
N GLY A 218 6.84 6.64 -7.03
CA GLY A 218 5.40 6.58 -7.27
C GLY A 218 5.09 5.73 -8.48
N VAL A 219 4.09 4.86 -8.38
CA VAL A 219 3.55 4.10 -9.51
C VAL A 219 2.04 4.20 -9.52
N THR A 220 1.46 4.54 -10.66
CA THR A 220 0.03 4.42 -10.90
C THR A 220 -0.23 3.30 -11.90
N LEU A 221 -1.10 2.36 -11.56
CA LEU A 221 -1.56 1.29 -12.43
C LEU A 221 -3.04 1.53 -12.77
N VAL A 222 -3.33 1.66 -14.06
CA VAL A 222 -4.69 1.73 -14.58
C VAL A 222 -5.01 0.37 -15.17
N ARG A 223 -5.95 -0.35 -14.54
CA ARG A 223 -6.40 -1.66 -15.01
C ARG A 223 -7.64 -1.48 -15.87
N GLY A 224 -7.49 -1.72 -17.17
CA GLY A 224 -8.60 -1.79 -18.11
C GLY A 224 -8.93 -3.24 -18.49
N ARG A 225 -9.88 -3.42 -19.40
CA ARG A 225 -10.27 -4.74 -19.93
C ARG A 225 -9.17 -5.43 -20.75
N THR A 226 -8.24 -4.66 -21.29
CA THR A 226 -7.21 -5.13 -22.22
C THR A 226 -5.82 -5.23 -21.59
N GLY A 227 -5.69 -4.97 -20.29
CA GLY A 227 -4.43 -5.04 -19.55
C GLY A 227 -4.17 -3.81 -18.69
N PHE A 228 -2.90 -3.58 -18.37
CA PHE A 228 -2.47 -2.47 -17.53
C PHE A 228 -1.82 -1.35 -18.33
N TRP A 229 -2.07 -0.12 -17.90
CA TRP A 229 -1.18 1.01 -18.16
C TRP A 229 -0.50 1.39 -16.85
N GLY A 230 0.83 1.39 -16.83
CA GLY A 230 1.63 1.79 -15.68
C GLY A 230 2.27 3.15 -15.91
N PHE A 231 2.20 4.02 -14.92
CA PHE A 231 2.83 5.34 -14.90
C PHE A 231 3.82 5.39 -13.75
N VAL A 232 5.09 5.62 -14.04
CA VAL A 232 6.16 5.70 -13.05
C VAL A 232 6.57 7.16 -12.88
N GLN A 233 6.62 7.60 -11.62
CA GLN A 233 7.16 8.89 -11.22
C GLN A 233 8.57 8.67 -10.66
N PRO A 234 9.61 9.20 -11.32
CA PRO A 234 11.01 8.93 -10.96
C PRO A 234 11.45 9.66 -9.69
N ALA A 235 10.87 10.80 -9.35
CA ALA A 235 11.15 11.57 -8.13
C ALA A 235 9.90 12.33 -7.67
N ALA A 236 9.81 12.64 -6.36
CA ALA A 236 8.69 13.36 -5.77
C ALA A 236 8.43 14.75 -6.41
N ASP A 237 9.51 15.40 -6.86
CA ASP A 237 9.48 16.76 -7.43
C ASP A 237 9.51 16.79 -8.96
N SER A 238 9.50 15.62 -9.62
CA SER A 238 9.45 15.57 -11.07
C SER A 238 8.01 15.79 -11.55
N ASP A 239 7.83 16.76 -12.44
CA ASP A 239 6.57 16.92 -13.17
C ASP A 239 6.46 15.92 -14.33
N GLU A 240 7.51 15.15 -14.61
CA GLU A 240 7.49 14.12 -15.64
C GLU A 240 6.98 12.78 -15.10
N SER A 241 6.12 12.16 -15.89
CA SER A 241 5.60 10.82 -15.68
C SER A 241 5.85 10.00 -16.94
N TYR A 242 6.33 8.77 -16.75
CA TYR A 242 6.57 7.84 -17.84
C TYR A 242 5.49 6.76 -17.82
N GLY A 243 4.62 6.76 -18.83
CA GLY A 243 3.54 5.80 -19.01
C GLY A 243 3.92 4.69 -19.98
N ALA A 244 3.55 3.44 -19.72
CA ALA A 244 3.71 2.34 -20.66
C ALA A 244 2.55 1.34 -20.53
N PRO A 245 2.15 0.66 -21.62
CA PRO A 245 1.33 -0.53 -21.51
C PRO A 245 2.18 -1.65 -20.89
N LEU A 246 1.60 -2.40 -19.95
CA LEU A 246 2.26 -3.47 -19.22
C LEU A 246 1.42 -4.75 -19.23
N SER A 247 2.07 -5.88 -19.45
CA SER A 247 1.54 -7.21 -19.14
C SER A 247 1.56 -7.49 -17.63
N GLY A 248 0.85 -8.52 -17.20
CA GLY A 248 0.90 -8.99 -15.80
C GLY A 248 2.31 -9.35 -15.33
N VAL A 249 3.13 -9.97 -16.20
CA VAL A 249 4.53 -10.30 -15.90
C VAL A 249 5.36 -9.04 -15.66
N GLU A 250 5.19 -8.02 -16.49
CA GLU A 250 5.92 -6.75 -16.35
C GLU A 250 5.46 -5.96 -15.12
N VAL A 251 4.17 -5.99 -14.78
CA VAL A 251 3.69 -5.42 -13.51
C VAL A 251 4.31 -6.16 -12.33
N ARG A 252 4.38 -7.50 -12.35
CA ARG A 252 5.03 -8.29 -11.28
C ARG A 252 6.52 -7.97 -11.16
N ALA A 253 7.22 -7.79 -12.28
CA ALA A 253 8.62 -7.35 -12.28
C ALA A 253 8.76 -5.93 -11.69
N LEU A 254 7.86 -5.01 -12.04
CA LEU A 254 7.81 -3.67 -11.45
C LEU A 254 7.59 -3.70 -9.94
N LEU A 255 6.64 -4.51 -9.45
CA LEU A 255 6.41 -4.69 -8.02
C LEU A 255 7.64 -5.26 -7.31
N THR A 256 8.31 -6.23 -7.93
CA THR A 256 9.57 -6.79 -7.40
C THR A 256 10.65 -5.71 -7.27
N ALA A 257 10.80 -4.87 -8.30
CA ALA A 257 11.75 -3.76 -8.27
C ALA A 257 11.42 -2.72 -7.20
N ILE A 258 10.13 -2.42 -6.97
CA ILE A 258 9.71 -1.51 -5.89
C ILE A 258 10.03 -2.10 -4.52
N VAL A 259 9.72 -3.38 -4.31
CA VAL A 259 9.99 -4.06 -3.04
C VAL A 259 11.49 -4.10 -2.74
N ALA A 260 12.31 -4.33 -3.75
CA ALA A 260 13.77 -4.33 -3.61
C ALA A 260 14.33 -3.00 -3.09
N LEU A 261 13.66 -1.86 -3.31
CA LEU A 261 14.09 -0.55 -2.78
C LEU A 261 14.06 -0.48 -1.24
N GLY A 262 13.25 -1.35 -0.61
CA GLY A 262 13.08 -1.41 0.84
C GLY A 262 14.03 -2.38 1.54
N LEU A 263 14.82 -3.15 0.79
CA LEU A 263 15.79 -4.07 1.37
C LEU A 263 17.03 -3.30 1.83
N PRO A 264 17.68 -3.72 2.92
CA PRO A 264 18.99 -3.21 3.28
C PRO A 264 20.00 -3.55 2.17
N ASP A 265 20.92 -2.61 1.91
CA ASP A 265 22.06 -2.82 1.01
C ASP A 265 23.00 -3.94 1.52
#